data_AF-A0AAV9N722-F1
#
_entry.id   AF-A0AAV9N722-F1
#
_cell.length_a   1.000
_cell.length_b   1.000
_cell.length_c   1.000
_cell.angle_alpha   90.00
_cell.angle_beta   90.00
_cell.angle_gamma   90.00
#
_symmetry.space_group_name_H-M   'P 1'
#
loop_
_entity.id
_entity.type
_entity.pdbx_description
1 polymer ?
#
loop_
_entity_poly.entity_id
_entity_poly.type
_entity_poly.pdbx_seq_one_letter_code
_entity_poly.pdbx_strand_id
1 'polypeptide(L)'
;MPKENLLLVFDDGDAKEKTPLRRHRPKMKAMLSIALAKAKTAVLLDNALNSDNAIENHAEACALLQQIMLRSSDVADRKRLSAVRKSYSDRIAELYDLDDPFAGLDSKDLFEDPPSDNTNGAFFRNNVETSAIDAPDQMHIPS
;
A
#
# COMPACT_ATOMS: atom_id res chain seq x y z
N MET A 1 23.26 75.95 29.34
CA MET A 1 24.68 75.54 29.37
C MET A 1 24.79 74.07 28.98
N PRO A 2 25.82 73.66 28.22
CA PRO A 2 26.03 72.28 27.74
C PRO A 2 27.12 71.51 28.53
N LYS A 3 27.17 70.18 28.28
CA LYS A 3 28.22 69.14 28.57
C LYS A 3 28.33 68.73 30.05
N GLU A 4 28.52 67.47 30.46
CA GLU A 4 29.42 66.38 30.03
C GLU A 4 28.90 64.98 30.50
N ASN A 5 28.77 63.98 29.63
CA ASN A 5 29.71 62.87 29.36
C ASN A 5 30.16 62.04 30.59
N LEU A 6 29.47 60.92 30.86
CA LEU A 6 30.10 59.76 31.49
C LEU A 6 29.89 58.51 30.62
N LEU A 7 30.89 58.31 29.79
CA LEU A 7 31.34 57.12 29.10
C LEU A 7 31.03 55.81 29.89
N LEU A 8 30.00 55.06 29.48
CA LEU A 8 30.03 53.61 29.70
C LEU A 8 30.76 52.99 28.52
N VAL A 9 32.02 52.66 28.81
CA VAL A 9 32.92 51.89 27.97
C VAL A 9 32.23 50.57 27.61
N PHE A 10 31.96 50.36 26.32
CA PHE A 10 31.69 49.03 25.78
C PHE A 10 33.04 48.37 25.56
N ASP A 11 33.41 47.49 26.50
CA ASP A 11 34.60 46.65 26.38
C ASP A 11 34.18 45.19 26.23
N ASP A 12 34.73 44.62 25.15
CA ASP A 12 34.95 43.24 24.76
C ASP A 12 33.81 42.21 24.75
N GLY A 13 33.65 41.64 23.56
CA GLY A 13 32.70 40.60 23.27
C GLY A 13 32.99 39.29 24.00
N ASP A 14 31.92 38.64 24.43
CA ASP A 14 31.87 37.18 24.49
C ASP A 14 30.58 36.75 23.80
N ALA A 15 30.73 36.27 22.57
CA ALA A 15 29.66 35.65 21.80
C ALA A 15 29.34 34.26 22.38
N LYS A 16 28.67 34.20 23.53
CA LYS A 16 28.01 32.99 24.05
C LYS A 16 26.73 33.44 24.73
N GLU A 17 25.55 33.13 24.20
CA GLU A 17 24.93 31.84 24.52
C GLU A 17 23.74 31.60 23.57
N LYS A 18 23.91 30.68 22.61
CA LYS A 18 22.80 30.09 21.85
C LYS A 18 22.51 28.72 22.44
N THR A 19 21.57 28.60 23.37
CA THR A 19 21.13 27.29 23.88
C THR A 19 19.60 27.15 23.87
N PRO A 20 18.98 26.71 22.75
CA PRO A 20 17.59 26.25 22.75
C PRO A 20 17.52 24.72 22.88
N LEU A 21 18.28 24.07 23.77
CA LEU A 21 18.35 22.60 23.81
C LEU A 21 17.30 21.92 24.70
N ARG A 22 16.48 22.68 25.46
CA ARG A 22 15.59 22.07 26.47
C ARG A 22 14.09 22.03 26.12
N ARG A 23 13.64 22.75 25.08
CA ARG A 23 12.20 22.79 24.68
C ARG A 23 11.79 21.70 23.67
N HIS A 24 12.75 20.98 23.09
CA HIS A 24 12.48 20.07 21.97
C HIS A 24 12.11 18.64 22.41
N ARG A 25 12.63 18.18 23.56
CA ARG A 25 12.45 16.80 24.04
C ARG A 25 11.00 16.42 24.42
N PRO A 26 10.17 17.31 25.01
CA PRO A 26 8.76 17.01 25.28
C PRO A 26 7.95 16.78 24.00
N LYS A 27 8.22 17.57 22.96
CA LYS A 27 7.53 17.47 21.66
C LYS A 27 7.83 16.14 20.95
N MET A 28 9.07 15.65 21.04
CA MET A 28 9.46 14.35 20.45
C MET A 28 8.70 13.17 21.05
N LYS A 29 8.62 13.09 22.39
CA LYS A 29 7.86 12.02 23.05
C LYS A 29 6.36 12.10 22.72
N ALA A 30 5.80 13.32 22.68
CA ALA A 30 4.42 13.53 22.27
C ALA A 30 4.17 13.08 20.82
N MET A 31 5.04 13.46 19.87
CA MET A 31 4.94 13.01 18.48
C MET A 31 5.05 11.49 18.34
N LEU A 32 5.92 10.84 19.12
CA LEU A 32 6.02 9.38 19.12
C LEU A 32 4.75 8.73 19.66
N SER A 33 4.18 9.27 20.74
CA SER A 33 2.90 8.81 21.27
C SER A 33 1.76 8.98 20.25
N ILE A 34 1.71 10.11 19.55
CA ILE A 34 0.70 10.36 18.50
C ILE A 34 0.91 9.39 17.33
N ALA A 35 2.15 9.21 16.87
CA ALA A 35 2.48 8.28 15.78
C ALA A 35 2.04 6.85 16.11
N LEU A 36 2.31 6.39 17.35
CA LEU A 36 1.86 5.08 17.83
C LEU A 36 0.33 4.97 17.91
N ALA A 37 -0.36 6.02 18.34
CA ALA A 37 -1.82 6.03 18.37
C ALA A 37 -2.40 5.94 16.96
N LYS A 38 -1.89 6.74 16.02
CA LYS A 38 -2.29 6.74 14.61
C LYS A 38 -2.03 5.37 13.95
N ALA A 39 -0.86 4.79 14.19
CA ALA A 39 -0.53 3.45 13.72
C ALA A 39 -1.50 2.38 14.22
N LYS A 40 -1.88 2.42 15.51
CA LYS A 40 -2.87 1.49 16.07
C LYS A 40 -4.24 1.66 15.42
N THR A 41 -4.69 2.90 15.24
CA THR A 41 -5.96 3.18 14.59
C THR A 41 -5.96 2.71 13.14
N ALA A 42 -4.87 2.96 12.40
CA ALA A 42 -4.74 2.52 11.01
C ALA A 42 -4.91 1.00 10.88
N VAL A 43 -4.23 0.23 11.74
CA VAL A 43 -4.37 -1.25 11.77
C VAL A 43 -5.80 -1.69 12.09
N LEU A 44 -6.49 -1.00 13.00
CA LEU A 44 -7.89 -1.34 13.32
C LEU A 44 -8.83 -1.07 12.14
N LEU A 45 -8.61 0.03 11.41
CA LEU A 45 -9.40 0.40 10.23
C LEU A 45 -9.14 -0.54 9.05
N ASP A 46 -7.88 -0.90 8.84
CA ASP A 46 -7.44 -1.86 7.82
C ASP A 46 -8.08 -3.23 8.05
N ASN A 47 -8.06 -3.72 9.30
CA ASN A 47 -8.76 -4.95 9.68
C ASN A 47 -10.29 -4.87 9.47
N ALA A 48 -10.86 -3.66 9.50
CA ALA A 48 -12.28 -3.43 9.26
C ALA A 48 -12.61 -3.21 7.77
N LEU A 49 -11.63 -3.38 6.87
CA LEU A 49 -11.74 -3.11 5.43
C LEU A 49 -12.17 -1.67 5.10
N ASN A 50 -11.83 -0.73 5.98
CA ASN A 50 -12.03 0.68 5.76
C ASN A 50 -10.74 1.29 5.19
N SER A 51 -10.47 1.01 3.91
CA SER A 51 -9.24 1.33 3.19
C SER A 51 -8.95 2.83 3.20
N ASP A 52 -9.92 3.66 2.82
CA ASP A 52 -9.78 5.13 2.77
C ASP A 52 -9.25 5.73 4.08
N ASN A 53 -9.89 5.40 5.21
CA ASN A 53 -9.50 5.93 6.52
C ASN A 53 -8.20 5.29 7.02
N ALA A 54 -7.94 4.03 6.68
CA ALA A 54 -6.69 3.35 7.02
C ALA A 54 -5.49 4.01 6.33
N ILE A 55 -5.63 4.34 5.04
CA ILE A 55 -4.61 5.03 4.24
C ILE A 55 -4.26 6.39 4.87
N GLU A 56 -5.26 7.20 5.21
CA GLU A 56 -5.02 8.52 5.84
C GLU A 56 -4.23 8.38 7.15
N ASN A 57 -4.65 7.46 8.02
CA ASN A 57 -3.98 7.26 9.31
C ASN A 57 -2.56 6.68 9.15
N HIS A 58 -2.32 5.79 8.18
CA HIS A 58 -0.99 5.30 7.85
C HIS A 58 -0.09 6.43 7.31
N ALA A 59 -0.62 7.31 6.47
CA ALA A 59 0.10 8.44 5.90
C ALA A 59 0.52 9.45 6.98
N GLU A 60 -0.39 9.79 7.90
CA GLU A 60 -0.09 10.64 9.05
C GLU A 60 0.98 10.03 9.96
N ALA A 61 0.88 8.73 10.25
CA ALA A 61 1.88 8.02 11.03
C ALA A 61 3.26 8.07 10.35
N CYS A 62 3.31 7.86 9.02
CA CYS A 62 4.55 7.97 8.24
C CYS A 62 5.18 9.36 8.34
N ALA A 63 4.38 10.43 8.25
CA ALA A 63 4.85 11.81 8.36
C ALA A 63 5.44 12.09 9.76
N LEU A 64 4.79 11.61 10.82
CA LEU A 64 5.29 11.76 12.19
C LEU A 64 6.58 10.96 12.42
N LEU A 65 6.66 9.72 11.93
CA LEU A 65 7.86 8.90 12.01
C LEU A 65 9.04 9.57 11.29
N GLN A 66 8.82 10.12 10.10
CA GLN A 66 9.83 10.86 9.35
C GLN A 66 10.35 12.07 10.13
N GLN A 67 9.45 12.84 10.76
CA GLN A 67 9.82 13.96 11.60
C GLN A 67 10.64 13.54 12.83
N ILE A 68 10.29 12.43 13.48
CA ILE A 68 11.04 11.90 14.63
C ILE A 68 12.43 11.43 14.18
N MET A 69 12.54 10.78 13.02
CA MET A 69 13.81 10.36 12.44
C MET A 69 14.77 11.53 12.20
N LEU A 70 14.30 12.62 11.60
CA LEU A 70 15.10 13.83 11.35
C LEU A 70 15.64 14.46 12.64
N ARG A 71 14.92 14.26 13.74
CA ARG A 71 15.26 14.78 15.07
C ARG A 71 16.07 13.79 15.91
N SER A 72 16.19 12.54 15.49
CA SER A 72 16.90 11.51 16.22
C SER A 72 18.38 11.51 15.85
N SER A 73 19.24 11.67 16.86
CA SER A 73 20.69 11.59 16.71
C SER A 73 21.20 10.16 16.55
N ASP A 74 20.46 9.17 17.07
CA ASP A 74 20.87 7.77 17.05
C ASP A 74 20.53 7.10 15.71
N VAL A 75 21.55 6.50 15.08
CA VAL A 75 21.44 5.74 13.83
C VAL A 75 20.53 4.52 14.01
N ALA A 76 20.60 3.85 15.17
CA ALA A 76 19.80 2.66 15.45
C ALA A 76 18.31 3.01 15.49
N ASP A 77 17.96 4.12 16.16
CA ASP A 77 16.59 4.63 16.22
C ASP A 77 16.10 5.04 14.83
N ARG A 78 16.92 5.76 14.05
CA ARG A 78 16.56 6.12 12.66
C ARG A 78 16.29 4.88 11.81
N LYS A 79 17.10 3.84 11.93
CA LYS A 79 16.93 2.58 11.17
C LYS A 79 15.65 1.86 11.57
N ARG A 80 15.36 1.76 12.87
CA ARG A 80 14.11 1.16 13.38
C ARG A 80 12.88 1.92 12.92
N LEU A 81 12.87 3.24 13.10
CA LEU A 81 11.77 4.10 12.66
C LEU A 81 11.58 4.05 11.14
N SER A 82 12.67 3.96 10.37
CA SER A 82 12.60 3.80 8.91
C SER A 82 11.97 2.48 8.50
N ALA A 83 12.26 1.39 9.21
CA ALA A 83 11.66 0.09 8.94
C ALA A 83 10.16 0.12 9.20
N VAL A 84 9.74 0.70 10.34
CA VAL A 84 8.31 0.87 10.67
C VAL A 84 7.60 1.74 9.63
N ARG A 85 8.20 2.88 9.26
CA ARG A 85 7.65 3.77 8.22
C ARG A 85 7.51 3.04 6.88
N LYS A 86 8.51 2.24 6.50
CA LYS A 86 8.49 1.48 5.25
C LYS A 86 7.31 0.50 5.25
N SER A 87 7.12 -0.30 6.29
CA SER A 87 5.98 -1.23 6.36
C SER A 87 4.63 -0.54 6.20
N TYR A 88 4.43 0.65 6.78
CA TYR A 88 3.19 1.40 6.58
C TYR A 88 3.07 2.03 5.18
N SER A 89 4.19 2.42 4.57
CA SER A 89 4.19 2.92 3.19
C SER A 89 3.84 1.81 2.20
N ASP A 90 4.41 0.62 2.40
CA ASP A 90 4.13 -0.57 1.58
C ASP A 90 2.64 -0.95 1.71
N ARG A 91 2.09 -0.93 2.93
CA ARG A 91 0.66 -1.18 3.15
C ARG A 91 -0.26 -0.17 2.48
N ILE A 92 0.10 1.11 2.44
CA ILE A 92 -0.68 2.13 1.71
C ILE A 92 -0.73 1.78 0.22
N ALA A 93 0.39 1.37 -0.37
CA ALA A 93 0.43 0.96 -1.78
C ALA A 93 -0.48 -0.25 -2.04
N GLU A 94 -0.39 -1.28 -1.19
CA GLU A 94 -1.28 -2.45 -1.27
C GLU A 94 -2.77 -2.06 -1.17
N LEU A 95 -3.13 -1.14 -0.27
CA LEU A 95 -4.52 -0.70 -0.10
C LEU A 95 -5.04 0.03 -1.35
N TYR A 96 -4.20 0.84 -2.00
CA TYR A 96 -4.57 1.46 -3.28
C TYR A 96 -4.74 0.44 -4.40
N ASP A 97 -3.89 -0.59 -4.45
CA ASP A 97 -4.02 -1.67 -5.44
C ASP A 97 -5.30 -2.49 -5.20
N LEU A 98 -5.72 -2.68 -3.93
CA LEU A 98 -6.97 -3.37 -3.58
C LEU A 98 -8.23 -2.57 -3.92
N ASP A 99 -8.15 -1.24 -3.81
CA ASP A 99 -9.25 -0.34 -4.19
C ASP A 99 -9.38 -0.19 -5.72
N ASP A 100 -8.40 -0.65 -6.51
CA ASP A 100 -8.47 -0.66 -7.98
C ASP A 100 -9.39 -1.79 -8.47
N PRO A 101 -10.55 -1.47 -9.08
CA PRO A 101 -11.48 -2.48 -9.59
C PRO A 101 -10.91 -3.35 -10.71
N PHE A 102 -9.77 -2.98 -11.31
CA PHE A 102 -9.12 -3.73 -12.37
C PHE A 102 -7.91 -4.56 -11.91
N ALA A 103 -7.35 -4.32 -10.72
CA ALA A 103 -6.11 -4.97 -10.26
C ALA A 103 -6.19 -6.50 -10.10
N GLY A 104 -7.39 -7.08 -10.09
CA GLY A 104 -7.61 -8.52 -10.05
C GLY A 104 -7.83 -9.21 -11.40
N LEU A 105 -8.01 -8.45 -12.49
CA LEU A 105 -8.42 -9.00 -13.79
C LEU A 105 -7.24 -9.60 -14.58
N ASP A 106 -6.02 -9.23 -14.21
CA ASP A 106 -4.79 -9.56 -14.93
C ASP A 106 -4.39 -11.04 -14.76
N SER A 107 -4.95 -11.73 -13.77
CA SER A 107 -4.37 -12.98 -13.25
C SER A 107 -5.21 -14.24 -13.47
N LYS A 108 -6.44 -14.17 -14.00
CA LYS A 108 -7.32 -15.36 -14.00
C LYS A 108 -8.36 -15.53 -15.10
N ASP A 109 -8.61 -14.51 -15.92
CA ASP A 109 -9.65 -14.57 -16.95
C ASP A 109 -9.10 -14.86 -18.37
N LEU A 110 -8.16 -15.81 -18.46
CA LEU A 110 -8.05 -16.60 -19.70
C LEU A 110 -9.19 -17.62 -19.66
N PHE A 111 -10.40 -17.17 -19.99
CA PHE A 111 -11.48 -18.05 -20.40
C PHE A 111 -10.90 -18.95 -21.49
N GLU A 112 -10.71 -20.22 -21.12
CA GLU A 112 -10.20 -21.25 -22.00
C GLU A 112 -11.14 -21.30 -23.21
N ASP A 113 -10.61 -20.94 -24.39
CA ASP A 113 -11.40 -20.93 -25.63
C ASP A 113 -12.13 -22.29 -25.74
N PRO A 114 -13.44 -22.30 -26.02
CA PRO A 114 -14.16 -23.55 -26.20
C PRO A 114 -13.45 -24.37 -27.29
N PRO A 115 -13.30 -25.70 -27.13
CA PRO A 115 -12.62 -26.52 -28.11
C PRO A 115 -13.29 -26.32 -29.47
N SER A 116 -12.52 -25.81 -30.44
CA SER A 116 -12.99 -25.65 -31.82
C SER A 116 -13.23 -27.04 -32.39
N ASP A 117 -14.50 -27.44 -32.47
CA ASP A 117 -14.91 -28.73 -33.02
C ASP A 117 -14.61 -28.75 -34.52
N ASN A 118 -13.49 -29.36 -34.89
CA ASN A 118 -13.04 -29.52 -36.26
C ASN A 118 -13.91 -30.57 -36.97
N THR A 119 -15.14 -30.19 -37.30
CA THR A 119 -16.05 -30.94 -38.17
C THR A 119 -15.70 -30.70 -39.63
N ASN A 120 -14.56 -31.21 -40.11
CA ASN A 120 -14.27 -31.23 -41.54
C ASN A 120 -13.31 -32.36 -41.94
N GLY A 121 -13.83 -33.35 -42.68
CA GLY A 121 -12.98 -34.22 -43.49
C GLY A 121 -13.39 -35.67 -43.71
N ALA A 122 -14.68 -35.99 -43.92
CA ALA A 122 -15.07 -37.31 -44.45
C ALA A 122 -16.19 -37.21 -45.49
N PHE A 123 -16.15 -36.18 -46.33
CA PHE A 123 -16.80 -36.21 -47.64
C PHE A 123 -15.81 -36.84 -48.61
N PHE A 124 -16.25 -37.85 -49.38
CA PHE A 124 -15.51 -38.59 -50.41
C PHE A 124 -14.55 -39.71 -49.94
N ARG A 125 -15.13 -40.87 -49.60
CA ARG A 125 -14.52 -42.13 -50.01
C ARG A 125 -15.58 -43.08 -50.59
N ASN A 126 -15.73 -43.00 -51.90
CA ASN A 126 -16.42 -44.01 -52.70
C ASN A 126 -15.76 -45.38 -52.46
N ASN A 127 -16.56 -46.42 -52.19
CA ASN A 127 -16.50 -47.66 -52.98
C ASN A 127 -17.74 -48.55 -52.75
N VAL A 128 -18.61 -48.57 -53.75
CA VAL A 128 -19.27 -49.74 -54.39
C VAL A 128 -19.38 -51.04 -53.57
N GLU A 129 -20.66 -51.39 -53.33
CA GLU A 129 -21.26 -52.73 -53.42
C GLU A 129 -20.95 -53.75 -52.31
N THR A 130 -21.98 -54.08 -51.52
CA THR A 130 -22.58 -55.43 -51.53
C THR A 130 -23.86 -55.47 -50.69
N SER A 131 -24.76 -56.30 -51.16
CA SER A 131 -26.15 -56.50 -50.78
C SER A 131 -26.40 -57.04 -49.37
N ALA A 132 -27.59 -56.68 -48.86
CA ALA A 132 -28.56 -57.51 -48.12
C ALA A 132 -28.64 -57.37 -46.58
N ILE A 133 -29.91 -57.44 -46.11
CA ILE A 133 -30.39 -57.75 -44.75
C ILE A 133 -30.39 -56.53 -43.81
N ASP A 134 -31.41 -56.12 -43.05
CA ASP A 134 -32.83 -56.44 -42.80
C ASP A 134 -33.35 -55.34 -41.83
N ALA A 135 -34.67 -55.19 -41.75
CA ALA A 135 -35.55 -54.19 -41.09
C ALA A 135 -35.06 -53.23 -39.95
N PRO A 136 -35.71 -52.05 -39.79
CA PRO A 136 -35.63 -51.23 -38.59
C PRO A 136 -36.64 -51.69 -37.52
N ASP A 137 -36.19 -52.13 -36.36
CA ASP A 137 -37.09 -52.42 -35.22
C ASP A 137 -37.30 -51.15 -34.38
N GLN A 138 -38.47 -50.53 -34.57
CA GLN A 138 -39.00 -49.49 -33.71
C GLN A 138 -39.53 -50.13 -32.42
N MET A 139 -38.90 -49.86 -31.29
CA MET A 139 -39.51 -50.14 -29.98
C MET A 139 -39.91 -48.83 -29.30
N HIS A 140 -41.12 -48.42 -29.66
CA HIS A 140 -42.03 -47.57 -28.91
C HIS A 140 -42.32 -48.20 -27.54
N ILE A 141 -42.17 -47.44 -26.44
CA ILE A 141 -42.88 -47.75 -25.19
C ILE A 141 -43.47 -46.44 -24.61
N PRO A 142 -44.75 -46.43 -24.21
CA PRO A 142 -45.54 -45.22 -23.98
C PRO A 142 -45.68 -44.82 -22.50
N SER A 143 -46.19 -43.59 -22.35
CA SER A 143 -46.92 -42.91 -21.25
C SER A 143 -46.56 -43.18 -19.79
#